data_AF-A0A1D2QUP6-F1
#
_entry.id   AF-A0A1D2QUP6-F1
#
_cell.length_a   1.000
_cell.length_b   1.000
_cell.length_c   1.000
_cell.angle_alpha   90.00
_cell.angle_beta   90.00
_cell.angle_gamma   90.00
#
_symmetry.space_group_name_H-M   'P 1'
#
loop_
_entity.id
_entity.type
_entity.pdbx_description
1 polymer ?
#
loop_
_entity_poly.entity_id
_entity_poly.type
_entity_poly.pdbx_seq_one_letter_code
_entity_poly.pdbx_strand_id
1 'polypeptide(L)'
;MDNKESEYKTVEAEKTIFLHASAEEYARSALKLVKHMVNERGMGGVYITVSKPFVYSIEVMQNNGIGTENLFFIDCISQMGGGGGIELENCVFTSPIALSEIMMHANDMLKKVKTKNKFILLDCISTLLVYNNEKPVKEFAMWLLANVRANKDVTGILVTIKEDTPPTLVGLLKAMCEKVIEE
;
A
#
# COMPACT_ATOMS: atom_id res chain seq x y z
N MET A 1 -17.09 17.44 16.29
CA MET A 1 -16.54 17.32 14.92
C MET A 1 -15.09 16.96 15.09
N ASP A 2 -14.80 15.68 14.97
CA ASP A 2 -13.54 15.08 15.40
C ASP A 2 -12.37 15.52 14.52
N ASN A 3 -11.26 15.82 15.19
CA ASN A 3 -10.00 16.31 14.61
C ASN A 3 -9.41 15.35 13.54
N LYS A 4 -9.88 14.09 13.48
CA LYS A 4 -9.41 13.03 12.58
C LYS A 4 -9.79 13.23 11.11
N GLU A 5 -10.90 13.91 10.81
CA GLU A 5 -11.31 14.15 9.42
C GLU A 5 -10.42 15.21 8.72
N SER A 6 -9.65 15.97 9.51
CA SER A 6 -8.75 17.02 9.02
C SER A 6 -7.41 16.50 8.47
N GLU A 7 -6.93 15.33 8.91
CA GLU A 7 -5.64 14.79 8.48
C GLU A 7 -5.65 14.28 7.04
N TYR A 8 -6.83 13.84 6.55
CA TYR A 8 -7.02 13.37 5.19
C TYR A 8 -7.18 14.51 4.18
N LYS A 9 -7.68 15.68 4.61
CA LYS A 9 -7.78 16.89 3.76
C LYS A 9 -6.42 17.51 3.41
N THR A 10 -5.36 17.22 4.17
CA THR A 10 -4.03 17.77 3.88
C THR A 10 -3.29 17.04 2.75
N VAL A 11 -3.72 15.83 2.39
CA VAL A 11 -3.05 14.85 1.49
C VAL A 11 -2.94 15.31 0.02
N GLU A 12 -3.46 16.49 -0.34
CA GLU A 12 -3.54 16.94 -1.72
C GLU A 12 -2.16 17.23 -2.35
N ALA A 13 -1.13 17.53 -1.55
CA ALA A 13 0.21 17.89 -2.05
C ALA A 13 1.29 16.82 -1.78
N GLU A 14 1.11 15.97 -0.77
CA GLU A 14 2.12 15.01 -0.31
C GLU A 14 2.16 13.76 -1.19
N LYS A 15 3.37 13.30 -1.46
CA LYS A 15 3.63 12.14 -2.31
C LYS A 15 4.07 10.93 -1.53
N THR A 16 4.54 11.07 -0.30
CA THR A 16 4.91 9.93 0.53
C THR A 16 4.16 9.97 1.85
N ILE A 17 3.31 8.97 2.06
CA ILE A 17 2.41 8.86 3.21
C ILE A 17 2.82 7.62 4.00
N PHE A 18 3.04 7.82 5.30
CA PHE A 18 3.26 6.75 6.25
C PHE A 18 2.02 6.62 7.16
N LEU A 19 1.26 5.54 7.00
CA LEU A 19 0.16 5.17 7.88
C LEU A 19 0.70 4.23 8.98
N HIS A 20 0.75 4.76 10.20
CA HIS A 20 1.16 4.03 11.39
C HIS A 20 -0.05 3.89 12.30
N ALA A 21 -0.66 2.70 12.35
CA ALA A 21 -1.93 2.50 13.03
C ALA A 21 -1.87 1.27 13.95
N SER A 22 -2.73 1.22 14.98
CA SER A 22 -2.84 0.01 15.80
C SER A 22 -3.42 -1.17 15.00
N ALA A 23 -3.29 -2.38 15.53
CA ALA A 23 -3.86 -3.59 14.95
C ALA A 23 -5.38 -3.51 14.71
N GLU A 24 -6.11 -2.77 15.56
CA GLU A 24 -7.56 -2.55 15.43
C GLU A 24 -7.92 -1.56 14.32
N GLU A 25 -7.01 -0.62 14.03
CA GLU A 25 -7.31 0.56 13.22
C GLU A 25 -6.72 0.50 11.80
N TYR A 26 -5.60 -0.19 11.59
CA TYR A 26 -4.86 -0.14 10.33
C TYR A 26 -5.72 -0.48 9.11
N ALA A 27 -6.57 -1.50 9.21
CA ALA A 27 -7.41 -1.95 8.09
C ALA A 27 -8.44 -0.89 7.71
N ARG A 28 -9.07 -0.26 8.71
CA ARG A 28 -10.06 0.81 8.52
C ARG A 28 -9.39 2.05 7.93
N SER A 29 -8.24 2.44 8.46
CA SER A 29 -7.51 3.62 8.03
C SER A 29 -6.92 3.45 6.62
N ALA A 30 -6.40 2.27 6.29
CA ALA A 30 -5.95 1.94 4.94
C ALA A 30 -7.10 2.02 3.94
N LEU A 31 -8.28 1.48 4.28
CA LEU A 31 -9.47 1.56 3.41
C LEU A 31 -9.95 3.00 3.19
N LYS A 32 -9.99 3.82 4.25
CA LYS A 32 -10.31 5.26 4.15
C LYS A 32 -9.33 5.98 3.23
N LEU A 33 -8.04 5.69 3.36
CA LEU A 33 -7.01 6.30 2.54
C LEU A 33 -7.16 5.91 1.07
N VAL A 34 -7.40 4.63 0.76
CA VAL A 34 -7.70 4.19 -0.62
C VAL A 34 -8.94 4.87 -1.15
N LYS A 35 -10.01 4.96 -0.36
CA LYS A 35 -11.24 5.66 -0.76
C LYS A 35 -10.98 7.11 -1.12
N HIS A 36 -10.21 7.83 -0.32
CA HIS A 36 -9.82 9.20 -0.61
C HIS A 36 -9.00 9.29 -1.91
N MET A 37 -8.02 8.41 -2.12
CA MET A 37 -7.20 8.39 -3.34
C MET A 37 -8.06 8.14 -4.60
N VAL A 38 -8.95 7.16 -4.55
CA VAL A 38 -9.76 6.78 -5.71
C VAL A 38 -10.88 7.77 -5.95
N ASN A 39 -11.73 7.99 -4.96
CA ASN A 39 -13.00 8.70 -5.16
C ASN A 39 -12.85 10.22 -5.11
N GLU A 40 -11.96 10.74 -4.26
CA GLU A 40 -11.79 12.18 -4.09
C GLU A 40 -10.68 12.73 -5.00
N ARG A 41 -9.57 11.99 -5.15
CA ARG A 41 -8.44 12.41 -6.01
C ARG A 41 -8.49 11.85 -7.44
N GLY A 42 -9.41 10.93 -7.74
CA GLY A 42 -9.55 10.35 -9.07
C GLY A 42 -8.34 9.51 -9.51
N MET A 43 -7.64 8.89 -8.57
CA MET A 43 -6.40 8.14 -8.81
C MET A 43 -6.69 6.65 -8.96
N GLY A 44 -6.08 6.01 -9.96
CA GLY A 44 -5.86 4.58 -9.97
C GLY A 44 -4.58 4.21 -9.23
N GLY A 45 -4.31 2.93 -9.04
CA GLY A 45 -3.15 2.55 -8.27
C GLY A 45 -2.81 1.08 -8.24
N VAL A 46 -1.67 0.79 -7.63
CA VAL A 46 -1.17 -0.54 -7.36
C VAL A 46 -1.29 -0.83 -5.87
N TYR A 47 -1.95 -1.92 -5.53
CA TYR A 47 -2.15 -2.38 -4.17
C TYR A 47 -1.34 -3.66 -3.93
N ILE A 48 -0.32 -3.57 -3.10
CA ILE A 48 0.52 -4.70 -2.69
C ILE A 48 -0.06 -5.24 -1.39
N THR A 49 -0.67 -6.43 -1.46
CA THR A 49 -1.27 -7.08 -0.30
C THR A 49 -0.42 -8.25 0.15
N VAL A 50 0.00 -8.23 1.41
CA VAL A 50 0.80 -9.30 2.03
C VAL A 50 0.06 -9.99 3.18
N SER A 51 -1.09 -9.45 3.59
CA SER A 51 -1.87 -9.94 4.74
C SER A 51 -3.21 -10.56 4.35
N LYS A 52 -3.81 -10.14 3.22
CA LYS A 52 -5.15 -10.57 2.80
C LYS A 52 -5.18 -10.90 1.30
N PRO A 53 -5.89 -11.95 0.87
CA PRO A 53 -6.09 -12.22 -0.55
C PRO A 53 -6.68 -11.02 -1.31
N PHE A 54 -6.26 -10.78 -2.55
CA PHE A 54 -6.74 -9.64 -3.33
C PHE A 54 -8.26 -9.67 -3.53
N VAL A 55 -8.87 -10.86 -3.62
CA VAL A 55 -10.33 -11.02 -3.75
C VAL A 55 -11.07 -10.39 -2.57
N TYR A 56 -10.54 -10.56 -1.36
CA TYR A 56 -11.10 -9.96 -0.16
C TYR A 56 -10.96 -8.44 -0.20
N SER A 57 -9.80 -7.93 -0.61
CA SER A 57 -9.56 -6.49 -0.72
C SER A 57 -10.49 -5.83 -1.74
N ILE A 58 -10.70 -6.45 -2.90
CA ILE A 58 -11.66 -6.00 -3.93
C ILE A 58 -13.07 -5.96 -3.36
N GLU A 59 -13.52 -7.04 -2.73
CA GLU A 59 -14.87 -7.13 -2.16
C GLU A 59 -15.12 -6.03 -1.13
N VAL A 60 -14.18 -5.85 -0.20
CA VAL A 60 -14.25 -4.79 0.83
C VAL A 60 -14.28 -3.40 0.19
N MET A 61 -13.46 -3.15 -0.83
CA MET A 61 -13.45 -1.87 -1.54
C MET A 61 -14.78 -1.58 -2.22
N GLN A 62 -15.31 -2.54 -2.97
CA GLN A 62 -16.58 -2.41 -3.69
C GLN A 62 -17.76 -2.20 -2.73
N ASN A 63 -17.82 -2.98 -1.63
CA ASN A 63 -18.83 -2.82 -0.59
C ASN A 63 -18.78 -1.45 0.10
N ASN A 64 -17.66 -0.73 0.02
CA ASN A 64 -17.49 0.62 0.57
C ASN A 64 -17.58 1.73 -0.50
N GLY A 65 -18.02 1.39 -1.71
CA GLY A 65 -18.24 2.32 -2.81
C GLY A 65 -16.96 2.85 -3.44
N ILE A 66 -15.89 2.05 -3.47
CA ILE A 66 -14.61 2.40 -4.09
C ILE A 66 -14.56 1.77 -5.50
N GLY A 67 -14.27 2.60 -6.52
CA GLY A 67 -14.02 2.12 -7.88
C GLY A 67 -12.76 1.25 -7.95
N THR A 68 -12.85 0.08 -8.59
CA THR A 68 -11.76 -0.91 -8.65
C THR A 68 -11.24 -1.13 -10.07
N GLU A 69 -11.81 -0.45 -11.06
CA GLU A 69 -11.55 -0.62 -12.50
C GLU A 69 -10.14 -0.22 -12.94
N ASN A 70 -9.47 0.64 -12.18
CA ASN A 70 -8.11 1.09 -12.45
C ASN A 70 -7.18 0.81 -11.26
N LEU A 71 -7.51 -0.24 -10.49
CA LEU A 71 -6.67 -0.78 -9.43
C LEU A 71 -6.05 -2.09 -9.88
N PHE A 72 -4.75 -2.22 -9.65
CA PHE A 72 -3.96 -3.41 -9.93
C PHE A 72 -3.40 -3.97 -8.64
N PHE A 73 -3.28 -5.28 -8.55
CA PHE A 73 -2.93 -5.96 -7.31
C PHE A 73 -1.67 -6.81 -7.48
N ILE A 74 -0.84 -6.79 -6.45
CA ILE A 74 0.22 -7.77 -6.23
C ILE A 74 -0.19 -8.54 -4.99
N ASP A 75 -0.64 -9.77 -5.19
CA ASP A 75 -1.09 -10.65 -4.11
C ASP A 75 0.06 -11.55 -3.68
N CYS A 76 0.58 -11.26 -2.49
CA CYS A 76 1.70 -12.00 -1.93
C CYS A 76 1.27 -13.13 -0.99
N ILE A 77 -0.03 -13.38 -0.78
CA ILE A 77 -0.50 -14.30 0.29
C ILE A 77 -1.39 -15.42 -0.24
N SER A 78 -2.13 -15.22 -1.32
CA SER A 78 -3.09 -16.21 -1.85
C SER A 78 -2.44 -17.55 -2.19
N GLN A 79 -1.20 -17.54 -2.71
CA GLN A 79 -0.42 -18.76 -3.00
C GLN A 79 -0.15 -19.62 -1.77
N MET A 80 -0.03 -19.01 -0.60
CA MET A 80 0.19 -19.74 0.65
C MET A 80 -1.08 -20.47 1.13
N GLY A 81 -2.25 -19.96 0.79
CA GLY A 81 -3.55 -20.55 1.14
C GLY A 81 -4.06 -21.61 0.15
N GLY A 82 -3.24 -22.02 -0.83
CA GLY A 82 -3.67 -22.92 -1.91
C GLY A 82 -4.52 -22.24 -2.99
N GLY A 83 -4.66 -20.91 -2.94
CA GLY A 83 -5.22 -20.09 -4.02
C GLY A 83 -4.13 -19.54 -4.93
N GLY A 84 -4.50 -18.79 -5.98
CA GLY A 84 -3.52 -18.24 -6.94
C GLY A 84 -3.05 -19.25 -7.99
N GLY A 85 -2.65 -18.76 -9.16
CA GLY A 85 -2.21 -19.61 -10.29
C GLY A 85 -2.85 -19.24 -11.64
N ILE A 86 -3.86 -18.37 -11.65
CA ILE A 86 -4.37 -17.73 -12.86
C ILE A 86 -4.03 -16.26 -12.75
N GLU A 87 -3.08 -15.77 -13.54
CA GLU A 87 -2.88 -14.33 -13.68
C GLU A 87 -4.19 -13.70 -14.18
N LEU A 88 -4.69 -12.74 -13.42
CA LEU A 88 -5.82 -11.92 -13.82
C LEU A 88 -5.27 -10.63 -14.40
N GLU A 89 -6.03 -10.01 -15.31
CA GLU A 89 -5.60 -8.77 -15.96
C GLU A 89 -5.17 -7.68 -14.96
N ASN A 90 -5.85 -7.65 -13.80
CA ASN A 90 -5.61 -6.71 -12.72
C ASN A 90 -4.90 -7.31 -11.49
N CYS A 91 -4.42 -8.56 -11.52
CA CYS A 91 -3.73 -9.16 -10.37
C CYS A 91 -2.64 -10.16 -10.78
N VAL A 92 -1.45 -9.98 -10.19
CA VAL A 92 -0.36 -10.97 -10.22
C VAL A 92 -0.14 -11.55 -8.84
N PHE A 93 0.30 -12.81 -8.81
CA PHE A 93 0.57 -13.55 -7.58
C PHE A 93 2.06 -13.77 -7.41
N THR A 94 2.58 -13.53 -6.22
CA THR A 94 3.98 -13.80 -5.87
C THR A 94 4.08 -14.19 -4.40
N SER A 95 5.30 -14.36 -3.89
CA SER A 95 5.61 -14.74 -2.51
C SER A 95 6.03 -13.52 -1.70
N PRO A 96 5.72 -13.42 -0.39
CA PRO A 96 6.09 -12.26 0.41
C PRO A 96 7.59 -12.18 0.68
N ILE A 97 8.36 -13.26 0.42
CA ILE A 97 9.83 -13.27 0.47
C ILE A 97 10.49 -12.83 -0.85
N ALA A 98 9.72 -12.78 -1.95
CA ALA A 98 10.23 -12.45 -3.28
C ALA A 98 10.25 -10.93 -3.52
N LEU A 99 10.91 -10.18 -2.63
CA LEU A 99 10.88 -8.71 -2.64
C LEU A 99 11.28 -8.10 -4.00
N SER A 100 12.28 -8.68 -4.69
CA SER A 100 12.69 -8.22 -6.03
C SER A 100 11.60 -8.42 -7.09
N GLU A 101 10.82 -9.49 -6.99
CA GLU A 101 9.69 -9.76 -7.88
C GLU A 101 8.56 -8.77 -7.62
N ILE A 102 8.26 -8.49 -6.34
CA ILE A 102 7.29 -7.46 -5.95
C ILE A 102 7.69 -6.09 -6.52
N MET A 103 8.97 -5.71 -6.45
CA MET A 103 9.47 -4.45 -7.04
C MET A 103 9.25 -4.40 -8.55
N MET A 104 9.52 -5.51 -9.26
CA MET A 104 9.33 -5.62 -10.71
C MET A 104 7.86 -5.46 -11.08
N HIS A 105 6.99 -6.27 -10.46
CA HIS A 105 5.55 -6.23 -10.67
C HIS A 105 4.96 -4.85 -10.34
N ALA A 106 5.44 -4.19 -9.29
CA ALA A 106 5.00 -2.84 -8.93
C ALA A 106 5.27 -1.82 -10.04
N ASN A 107 6.47 -1.84 -10.61
CA ASN A 107 6.81 -0.98 -11.74
C ASN A 107 5.97 -1.28 -12.98
N ASP A 108 5.74 -2.56 -13.28
CA ASP A 108 4.98 -2.95 -14.46
C ASP A 108 3.49 -2.64 -14.33
N MET A 109 2.91 -2.85 -13.16
CA MET A 109 1.51 -2.48 -12.90
C MET A 109 1.30 -0.96 -12.89
N LEU A 110 2.25 -0.17 -12.37
CA LEU A 110 2.17 1.30 -12.44
C LEU A 110 2.11 1.83 -13.88
N LYS A 111 2.71 1.13 -14.84
CA LYS A 111 2.61 1.47 -16.28
C LYS A 111 1.22 1.19 -16.85
N LYS A 112 0.49 0.21 -16.31
CA LYS A 112 -0.86 -0.17 -16.75
C LYS A 112 -1.95 0.76 -16.21
N VAL A 113 -1.69 1.46 -15.09
CA VAL A 113 -2.62 2.44 -14.52
C VAL A 113 -2.86 3.60 -15.50
N LYS A 114 -4.13 3.80 -15.88
CA LYS A 114 -4.53 4.74 -16.95
C LYS A 114 -4.78 6.18 -16.48
N THR A 115 -4.86 6.42 -15.18
CA THR A 115 -5.09 7.75 -14.61
C THR A 115 -3.83 8.60 -14.68
N LYS A 116 -4.03 9.91 -14.79
CA LYS A 116 -2.94 10.90 -14.83
C LYS A 116 -2.09 10.89 -13.56
N ASN A 117 -2.74 10.76 -12.40
CA ASN A 117 -2.10 10.59 -11.10
C ASN A 117 -2.37 9.17 -10.60
N LYS A 118 -1.42 8.59 -9.90
CA LYS A 118 -1.40 7.19 -9.50
C LYS A 118 -0.99 7.04 -8.05
N PHE A 119 -1.37 5.96 -7.39
CA PHE A 119 -0.79 5.60 -6.11
C PHE A 119 -0.20 4.19 -6.11
N ILE A 120 0.72 3.94 -5.18
CA ILE A 120 1.20 2.61 -4.83
C ILE A 120 1.07 2.45 -3.31
N LEU A 121 0.43 1.37 -2.87
CA LEU A 121 0.19 1.10 -1.46
C LEU A 121 0.77 -0.26 -1.07
N LEU A 122 1.48 -0.30 0.05
CA LEU A 122 1.94 -1.54 0.69
C LEU A 122 1.17 -1.82 1.98
N ASP A 123 0.32 -2.87 1.97
CA ASP A 123 -0.46 -3.36 3.12
C ASP A 123 -0.01 -4.77 3.53
N CYS A 124 0.85 -4.92 4.55
CA CYS A 124 1.55 -3.88 5.30
C CYS A 124 3.00 -4.30 5.60
N ILE A 125 3.85 -3.32 5.92
CA ILE A 125 5.28 -3.53 6.21
C ILE A 125 5.50 -4.52 7.36
N SER A 126 4.70 -4.41 8.44
CA SER A 126 4.82 -5.31 9.60
C SER A 126 4.58 -6.78 9.21
N THR A 127 3.66 -7.04 8.28
CA THR A 127 3.42 -8.39 7.77
C THR A 127 4.60 -8.89 6.94
N LEU A 128 5.28 -8.03 6.16
CA LEU A 128 6.51 -8.44 5.46
C LEU A 128 7.63 -8.87 6.41
N LEU A 129 7.72 -8.28 7.61
CA LEU A 129 8.72 -8.64 8.63
C LEU A 129 8.49 -10.04 9.23
N VAL A 130 7.29 -10.60 9.12
CA VAL A 130 7.01 -11.99 9.52
C VAL A 130 7.76 -12.98 8.61
N TYR A 131 7.92 -12.62 7.33
CA TYR A 131 8.52 -13.49 6.32
C TYR A 131 9.98 -13.16 6.01
N ASN A 132 10.43 -11.95 6.35
CA ASN A 132 11.72 -11.42 5.94
C ASN A 132 12.47 -10.80 7.13
N ASN A 133 13.80 -10.85 7.07
CA ASN A 133 14.63 -10.09 7.98
C ASN A 133 14.38 -8.57 7.82
N GLU A 134 14.62 -7.80 8.88
CA GLU A 134 14.36 -6.34 8.90
C GLU A 134 15.11 -5.58 7.80
N LYS A 135 16.37 -5.94 7.53
CA LYS A 135 17.21 -5.23 6.55
C LYS A 135 16.61 -5.26 5.13
N PRO A 136 16.28 -6.43 4.53
CA PRO A 136 15.58 -6.47 3.24
C PRO A 136 14.27 -5.68 3.20
N VAL A 137 13.45 -5.73 4.26
CA VAL A 137 12.19 -4.98 4.31
C VAL A 137 12.44 -3.47 4.32
N LYS A 138 13.43 -3.02 5.09
CA LYS A 138 13.88 -1.63 5.10
C LYS A 138 14.34 -1.18 3.72
N GLU A 139 15.17 -1.97 3.04
CA GLU A 139 15.64 -1.69 1.68
C GLU A 139 14.47 -1.60 0.68
N PHE A 140 13.48 -2.49 0.81
CA PHE A 140 12.26 -2.47 0.00
C PHE A 140 11.41 -1.22 0.25
N ALA A 141 11.18 -0.83 1.50
CA ALA A 141 10.45 0.39 1.83
C ALA A 141 11.18 1.65 1.31
N MET A 142 12.51 1.71 1.47
CA MET A 142 13.33 2.80 0.93
C MET A 142 13.27 2.86 -0.60
N TRP A 143 13.30 1.72 -1.27
CA TRP A 143 13.12 1.64 -2.72
C TRP A 143 11.76 2.20 -3.15
N LEU A 144 10.67 1.84 -2.48
CA LEU A 144 9.33 2.32 -2.83
C LEU A 144 9.25 3.84 -2.72
N LEU A 145 9.79 4.42 -1.64
CA LEU A 145 9.84 5.86 -1.45
C LEU A 145 10.73 6.57 -2.50
N ALA A 146 11.87 5.97 -2.85
CA ALA A 146 12.75 6.50 -3.90
C ALA A 146 12.06 6.44 -5.28
N ASN A 147 11.36 5.35 -5.58
CA ASN A 147 10.59 5.18 -6.81
C ASN A 147 9.50 6.25 -6.94
N VAL A 148 8.76 6.51 -5.86
CA VAL A 148 7.75 7.58 -5.80
C VAL A 148 8.38 8.95 -6.04
N ARG A 149 9.53 9.26 -5.41
CA ARG A 149 10.22 10.54 -5.63
C ARG A 149 10.71 10.73 -7.06
N ALA A 150 11.05 9.65 -7.76
CA ALA A 150 11.44 9.69 -9.17
C ALA A 150 10.25 9.90 -10.12
N ASN A 151 9.02 9.57 -9.70
CA ASN A 151 7.82 9.64 -10.52
C ASN A 151 6.84 10.72 -10.03
N LYS A 152 6.79 11.86 -10.73
CA LYS A 152 6.01 13.03 -10.29
C LYS A 152 4.49 12.80 -10.23
N ASP A 153 3.97 11.78 -10.87
CA ASP A 153 2.56 11.44 -10.91
C ASP A 153 2.17 10.36 -9.89
N VAL A 154 3.11 9.83 -9.10
CA VAL A 154 2.87 8.73 -8.16
C VAL A 154 2.88 9.23 -6.71
N THR A 155 1.91 8.77 -5.92
CA THR A 155 1.88 8.86 -4.45
C THR A 155 2.17 7.48 -3.84
N GLY A 156 3.12 7.39 -2.94
CA GLY A 156 3.46 6.18 -2.18
C GLY A 156 2.81 6.16 -0.81
N ILE A 157 2.26 5.00 -0.45
CA ILE A 157 1.60 4.77 0.83
C ILE A 157 2.23 3.54 1.48
N LEU A 158 2.82 3.73 2.65
CA LEU A 158 3.35 2.65 3.48
C LEU A 158 2.45 2.46 4.69
N VAL A 159 1.88 1.27 4.84
CA VAL A 159 1.05 0.91 6.00
C VAL A 159 1.86 0.06 6.98
N THR A 160 1.72 0.32 8.27
CA THR A 160 2.31 -0.47 9.37
C THR A 160 1.31 -0.66 10.49
N ILE A 161 1.46 -1.78 11.21
CA ILE A 161 0.83 -2.01 12.50
C ILE A 161 1.81 -1.59 13.60
N LYS A 162 1.39 -0.74 14.53
CA LYS A 162 2.21 -0.13 15.59
C LYS A 162 2.95 -1.16 16.43
N GLU A 163 2.22 -2.18 16.85
CA GLU A 163 2.66 -3.20 17.77
C GLU A 163 3.73 -4.12 17.16
N ASP A 164 3.71 -4.26 15.83
CA ASP A 164 4.50 -5.23 15.08
C ASP A 164 5.68 -4.61 14.31
N THR A 165 5.92 -3.31 14.47
CA THR A 165 6.95 -2.60 13.69
C THR A 165 8.12 -2.13 14.58
N PRO A 166 9.37 -2.50 14.26
CA PRO A 166 10.54 -2.06 15.02
C PRO A 166 10.63 -0.52 15.12
N PRO A 167 10.90 0.06 16.31
CA PRO A 167 10.99 1.51 16.49
C PRO A 167 12.02 2.19 15.57
N THR A 168 13.10 1.49 15.25
CA THR A 168 14.14 1.92 14.30
C THR A 168 13.58 2.14 12.90
N LEU A 169 12.74 1.21 12.43
CA LEU A 169 12.07 1.30 11.14
C LEU A 169 11.00 2.40 11.16
N VAL A 170 10.22 2.50 12.24
CA VAL A 170 9.23 3.60 12.40
C VAL A 170 9.91 4.97 12.32
N GLY A 171 11.00 5.17 13.06
CA GLY A 171 11.76 6.43 13.04
C GLY A 171 12.29 6.79 11.65
N LEU A 172 12.78 5.78 10.91
CA LEU A 172 13.21 5.96 9.52
C LEU A 172 12.06 6.39 8.61
N LEU A 173 10.93 5.67 8.65
CA LEU A 173 9.79 5.97 7.79
C LEU A 173 9.18 7.34 8.07
N LYS A 174 9.11 7.73 9.35
CA LYS A 174 8.70 9.10 9.75
C LYS A 174 9.62 10.18 9.18
N ALA A 175 10.94 9.94 9.14
CA ALA A 175 11.88 10.90 8.59
C ALA A 175 11.84 10.97 7.05
N MET A 176 11.42 9.90 6.38
CA MET A 176 11.42 9.82 4.92
C MET A 176 10.08 10.17 4.26
N CYS A 177 8.96 10.07 4.98
CA CYS A 177 7.64 10.40 4.48
C CYS A 177 7.26 11.86 4.77
N GLU A 178 6.53 12.48 3.83
CA GLU A 178 6.06 13.86 3.92
C GLU A 178 4.85 14.00 4.85
N LYS A 179 3.98 12.99 4.84
CA LYS A 179 2.83 12.88 5.74
C LYS A 179 2.97 11.62 6.59
N VAL A 180 2.73 11.78 7.89
CA VAL A 180 2.54 10.68 8.82
C VAL A 180 1.10 10.75 9.33
N ILE A 181 0.39 9.62 9.28
CA ILE A 181 -0.96 9.45 9.83
C ILE A 181 -0.82 8.46 10.99
N GLU A 182 -1.28 8.87 12.17
CA GLU A 182 -1.19 8.10 13.41
C GLU A 182 -2.59 7.75 13.90
N GLU A 183 -3.00 6.48 13.79
CA GLU A 183 -4.34 6.02 14.22
C GLU A 183 -4.33 4.95 15.30
#